data_AF-A0A957YZN7-F1
#
_entry.id   AF-A0A957YZN7-F1
#
_cell.length_a   1.000
_cell.length_b   1.000
_cell.length_c   1.000
_cell.angle_alpha   90.00
_cell.angle_beta   90.00
_cell.angle_gamma   90.00
#
_symmetry.space_group_name_H-M   'P 1'
#
loop_
_entity.id
_entity.type
_entity.pdbx_description
1 polymer ?
#
loop_
_entity_poly.entity_id
_entity_poly.type
_entity_poly.pdbx_seq_one_letter_code
_entity_poly.pdbx_strand_id
1 'polypeptide(L)'
;KICDRIIILANGRTALAGIPGEIFAQADYLRTLGLDVPVATQIFVELASRGVIAYSEDSSIHNAVYTTEQAIRQLTQLFQRDPAHVNSDPNDNPNEVT
;
A
#
# COMPACT_ATOMS: atom_id res chain seq x y z
N LYS A 1 5.45 10.58 9.66
CA LYS A 1 4.42 10.16 10.66
C LYS A 1 3.34 11.22 10.63
N ILE A 2 2.10 10.89 10.27
CA ILE A 2 1.06 11.89 9.93
C ILE A 2 0.08 12.11 11.09
N CYS A 3 -0.35 11.04 11.77
CA CYS A 3 -1.15 11.12 12.99
C CYS A 3 -0.93 9.89 13.88
N ASP A 4 -1.25 10.01 15.16
CA ASP A 4 -1.17 8.92 16.14
C ASP A 4 -2.53 8.28 16.43
N ARG A 5 -3.63 8.99 16.13
CA ARG A 5 -5.00 8.55 16.42
C ARG A 5 -5.98 9.15 15.42
N ILE A 6 -6.98 8.38 15.02
CA ILE A 6 -8.08 8.79 14.17
C ILE A 6 -9.38 8.65 14.97
N ILE A 7 -10.27 9.63 14.82
CA ILE A 7 -11.61 9.63 15.38
C ILE A 7 -12.59 9.86 14.23
N ILE A 8 -13.57 8.98 14.08
CA ILE A 8 -14.61 9.06 13.07
C ILE A 8 -15.89 9.52 13.72
N LEU A 9 -16.47 10.59 13.17
CA LEU A 9 -17.74 11.16 13.59
C LEU A 9 -18.80 10.83 12.55
N ALA A 10 -19.91 10.24 12.98
CA ALA A 10 -21.08 9.99 12.14
C ALA A 10 -22.35 10.35 12.92
N ASN A 11 -23.31 11.00 12.26
CA ASN A 11 -24.59 11.39 12.86
C ASN A 11 -24.46 12.15 14.20
N GLY A 12 -23.45 13.03 14.30
CA GLY A 12 -23.18 13.83 15.51
C GLY A 12 -22.62 13.04 16.69
N ARG A 13 -22.17 11.80 16.49
CA ARG A 13 -21.54 10.95 17.53
C ARG A 13 -20.24 10.35 17.05
N THR A 14 -19.38 9.98 17.98
CA THR A 14 -18.18 9.19 17.69
C THR A 14 -18.57 7.78 17.30
N ALA A 15 -18.31 7.40 16.05
CA ALA A 15 -18.52 6.06 15.52
C ALA A 15 -17.32 5.15 15.81
N LEU A 16 -16.10 5.66 15.64
CA LEU A 16 -14.86 4.92 15.89
C LEU A 16 -13.73 5.82 16.38
N ALA A 17 -12.83 5.25 17.16
CA ALA A 17 -11.60 5.92 17.58
C ALA A 17 -10.49 4.90 17.83
N GLY A 18 -9.33 5.09 17.22
CA GLY A 18 -8.23 4.12 17.28
C GLY A 18 -6.97 4.64 16.57
N ILE A 19 -5.94 3.80 16.48
CA ILE A 19 -4.76 4.14 15.67
C ILE A 19 -5.06 3.96 14.18
N PRO A 20 -4.29 4.59 13.26
CA PRO A 20 -4.56 4.49 11.82
C PRO A 20 -4.71 3.06 11.30
N GLY A 21 -3.84 2.14 11.73
CA GLY A 21 -3.91 0.73 11.33
C GLY A 21 -5.26 0.08 11.67
N GLU A 22 -5.70 0.20 12.92
CA GLU A 22 -6.99 -0.37 13.38
C GLU A 22 -8.19 0.20 12.63
N ILE A 23 -8.16 1.51 12.34
CA ILE A 23 -9.27 2.21 11.70
C ILE A 23 -9.38 1.80 10.23
N PHE A 24 -8.25 1.77 9.51
CA PHE A 24 -8.25 1.39 8.11
C PHE A 24 -8.39 -0.13 7.89
N ALA A 25 -8.14 -0.98 8.90
CA ALA A 25 -8.50 -2.40 8.86
C ALA A 25 -10.02 -2.61 8.67
N GLN A 26 -10.82 -1.63 9.06
CA GLN A 26 -12.29 -1.67 8.97
C GLN A 26 -12.79 -1.00 7.69
N ALA A 27 -12.09 -1.20 6.57
CA ALA A 27 -12.35 -0.55 5.29
C ALA A 27 -13.82 -0.62 4.86
N ASP A 28 -14.47 -1.78 5.01
CA ASP A 28 -15.88 -1.95 4.67
C ASP A 28 -16.81 -1.10 5.54
N TYR A 29 -16.52 -1.02 6.84
CA TYR A 29 -17.29 -0.15 7.74
C TYR A 29 -17.09 1.33 7.39
N LEU A 30 -15.86 1.76 7.07
CA LEU A 30 -15.59 3.12 6.60
C LEU A 30 -16.43 3.47 5.37
N ARG A 31 -16.51 2.55 4.40
CA ARG A 31 -17.33 2.71 3.18
C ARG A 31 -18.81 2.90 3.51
N THR A 32 -19.35 2.18 4.50
CA THR A 32 -20.75 2.39 4.93
C THR A 32 -21.01 3.78 5.51
N LEU A 33 -19.98 4.43 6.05
CA LEU A 33 -20.04 5.81 6.56
C LEU A 33 -19.79 6.87 5.47
N GLY A 34 -19.62 6.46 4.21
CA GLY A 34 -19.28 7.37 3.11
C GLY A 34 -17.81 7.83 3.12
N LEU A 35 -16.96 7.17 3.90
CA LEU A 35 -15.52 7.37 3.90
C LEU A 35 -14.86 6.34 2.98
N ASP A 36 -13.78 6.72 2.30
CA ASP A 36 -13.03 5.78 1.45
C ASP A 36 -11.62 5.54 2.00
N VAL A 37 -11.01 4.45 1.57
CA VAL A 37 -9.61 4.12 1.87
C VAL A 37 -8.66 4.91 0.97
N PRO A 38 -7.44 5.21 1.44
CA PRO A 38 -6.45 5.93 0.63
C PRO A 38 -6.18 5.27 -0.72
N VAL A 39 -5.94 6.07 -1.76
CA VAL A 39 -5.63 5.58 -3.13
C VAL A 39 -4.45 4.60 -3.13
N ALA A 40 -3.45 4.85 -2.28
CA ALA A 40 -2.31 3.96 -2.12
C ALA A 40 -2.72 2.54 -1.69
N THR A 41 -3.72 2.41 -0.80
CA THR A 41 -4.31 1.12 -0.42
C THR A 41 -4.98 0.45 -1.62
N GLN A 42 -5.77 1.20 -2.39
CA GLN A 42 -6.49 0.68 -3.55
C GLN A 42 -5.54 0.09 -4.59
N ILE A 43 -4.41 0.76 -4.85
CA ILE A 43 -3.37 0.27 -5.77
C ILE A 43 -2.81 -1.08 -5.30
N PHE A 44 -2.51 -1.23 -4.00
CA PHE A 44 -1.96 -2.48 -3.46
C PHE A 44 -2.95 -3.63 -3.52
N VAL A 45 -4.23 -3.37 -3.23
CA VAL A 45 -5.30 -4.35 -3.39
C VAL A 45 -5.39 -4.83 -4.84
N GLU A 46 -5.31 -3.90 -5.80
CA GLU A 46 -5.36 -4.25 -7.23
C GLU A 46 -4.10 -4.97 -7.73
N LEU A 47 -2.92 -4.62 -7.21
CA LEU A 47 -1.70 -5.37 -7.53
C LEU A 47 -1.76 -6.81 -7.00
N ALA A 48 -2.38 -6.99 -5.84
CA ALA A 48 -2.57 -8.32 -5.24
C ALA A 48 -3.64 -9.14 -5.95
N SER A 49 -4.75 -8.52 -6.37
CA SER A 49 -5.80 -9.19 -7.16
C SER A 49 -5.25 -9.74 -8.47
N ARG A 50 -4.25 -9.06 -9.04
CA ARG A 50 -3.49 -9.49 -10.23
C ARG A 50 -2.36 -10.50 -9.95
N GLY A 51 -2.13 -10.86 -8.68
CA GLY A 51 -1.07 -11.78 -8.27
C GLY A 51 0.35 -11.22 -8.40
N VAL A 52 0.50 -9.90 -8.57
CA VAL A 52 1.82 -9.25 -8.70
C VAL A 52 2.53 -9.20 -7.35
N ILE A 53 1.77 -9.04 -6.26
CA ILE A 53 2.28 -8.97 -4.90
C ILE A 53 1.44 -9.84 -3.96
N ALA A 54 2.08 -10.41 -2.94
CA ALA A 54 1.36 -10.98 -1.81
C ALA A 54 0.93 -9.83 -0.88
N TYR A 55 -0.38 -9.60 -0.79
CA TYR A 55 -0.96 -8.57 0.07
C TYR A 55 -2.04 -9.17 0.96
N SER A 56 -2.02 -8.77 2.23
CA SER A 56 -3.07 -9.09 3.20
C SER A 56 -3.59 -7.78 3.77
N GLU A 57 -4.91 -7.58 3.70
CA GLU A 57 -5.60 -6.46 4.36
C GLU A 57 -5.63 -6.61 5.89
N ASP A 58 -5.25 -7.78 6.40
CA ASP A 58 -5.15 -8.04 7.83
C ASP A 58 -4.09 -7.12 8.45
N SER A 59 -4.55 -6.14 9.23
CA SER A 59 -3.70 -5.20 9.99
C SER A 59 -2.78 -5.88 11.01
N SER A 60 -2.99 -7.17 11.29
CA SER A 60 -2.06 -7.99 12.06
C SER A 60 -0.74 -8.22 11.32
N ILE A 61 -0.75 -8.13 10.00
CA ILE A 61 0.43 -8.25 9.14
C ILE A 61 0.87 -6.85 8.72
N HIS A 62 2.11 -6.49 9.07
CA HIS A 62 2.66 -5.13 9.02
C HIS A 62 2.93 -4.61 7.59
N ASN A 63 1.96 -4.68 6.68
CA ASN A 63 2.11 -4.25 5.28
C ASN A 63 1.02 -3.32 4.77
N ALA A 64 0.21 -2.76 5.66
CA ALA A 64 -0.82 -1.82 5.25
C ALA A 64 -0.21 -0.48 4.79
N VAL A 65 -0.64 -0.02 3.61
CA VAL A 65 -0.12 1.15 2.91
C VAL A 65 -1.22 2.20 2.83
N TYR A 66 -0.98 3.36 3.43
CA TYR A 66 -1.96 4.44 3.51
C TYR A 66 -1.45 5.78 2.95
N THR A 67 -0.15 5.86 2.62
CA THR A 67 0.47 7.05 2.04
C THR A 67 1.32 6.69 0.82
N THR A 68 1.57 7.69 -0.02
CA THR A 68 2.43 7.54 -1.21
C THR A 68 3.85 7.12 -0.82
N GLU A 69 4.43 7.68 0.23
CA GLU A 69 5.78 7.34 0.68
C GLU A 69 5.85 5.89 1.18
N GLN A 70 4.80 5.40 1.86
CA GLN A 70 4.70 4.00 2.26
C GLN A 70 4.60 3.09 1.03
N ALA A 71 3.81 3.48 0.04
CA ALA A 71 3.66 2.74 -1.22
C ALA A 71 5.00 2.60 -1.94
N ILE A 72 5.72 3.71 -2.11
CA ILE A 72 7.04 3.73 -2.75
C ILE A 72 8.01 2.81 -2.00
N ARG A 73 8.09 2.94 -0.67
CA ARG A 73 8.99 2.10 0.15
C ARG A 73 8.68 0.62 -0.01
N GLN A 74 7.41 0.25 0.06
CA GLN A 74 6.97 -1.14 -0.03
C GLN A 74 7.21 -1.74 -1.41
N LEU A 75 6.83 -1.03 -2.48
CA LEU A 75 7.09 -1.48 -3.85
C LEU A 75 8.60 -1.63 -4.09
N THR A 76 9.39 -0.65 -3.65
CA THR A 76 10.86 -0.71 -3.78
C THR A 76 11.44 -1.94 -3.07
N GLN A 77 10.98 -2.25 -1.85
CA GLN A 77 11.45 -3.42 -1.09
C GLN A 77 11.05 -4.74 -1.75
N LEU A 78 9.84 -4.83 -2.32
CA LEU A 78 9.38 -6.02 -3.03
C LEU A 78 10.23 -6.29 -4.28
N PHE A 79 10.46 -5.27 -5.11
CA PHE A 79 11.25 -5.42 -6.34
C PHE A 79 12.76 -5.59 -6.08
N GLN A 80 13.31 -5.04 -5.00
CA GLN A 80 14.71 -5.29 -4.61
C GLN A 80 14.94 -6.72 -4.09
N ARG A 81 13.87 -7.41 -3.67
CA ARG A 81 13.96 -8.80 -3.18
C ARG A 81 13.96 -9.84 -4.31
N ASP A 82 13.61 -9.45 -5.53
CA ASP A 82 13.78 -10.24 -6.74
C ASP A 82 15.02 -9.76 -7.53
N PRO A 83 16.23 -10.27 -7.24
CA PRO A 83 17.40 -10.03 -8.08
C PRO A 83 17.32 -10.71 -9.47
N ALA A 84 16.19 -11.32 -9.85
CA ALA A 84 16.09 -12.16 -11.04
C ALA A 84 15.56 -11.45 -12.31
N HIS A 85 15.23 -10.16 -12.28
CA HIS A 85 14.80 -9.44 -13.50
C HIS A 85 15.27 -7.98 -13.57
N VAL A 86 16.53 -7.70 -13.23
CA VAL A 86 17.22 -6.53 -13.78
C VAL A 86 17.56 -6.86 -15.23
N ASN A 87 16.91 -6.16 -16.15
CA ASN A 87 17.08 -6.21 -17.60
C ASN A 87 18.55 -6.42 -18.02
N SER A 88 18.85 -7.62 -18.52
CA SER A 88 19.88 -7.85 -19.51
C SER A 88 19.30 -7.43 -20.88
N ASP A 89 19.31 -6.14 -21.17
CA ASP A 89 19.35 -5.69 -22.57
C ASP A 89 20.73 -6.07 -23.13
N PRO A 90 20.85 -6.97 -24.12
CA PRO A 90 22.15 -7.44 -24.59
C PRO A 90 22.89 -6.47 -25.52
N ASN A 91 22.35 -5.26 -25.77
CA ASN A 91 22.79 -4.42 -26.89
C ASN A 91 23.23 -2.99 -26.52
N ASP A 92 23.61 -2.73 -25.27
CA ASP A 92 24.37 -1.51 -24.94
C ASP A 92 25.83 -1.88 -24.66
N ASN A 93 26.53 -2.28 -25.73
CA ASN A 93 27.99 -2.33 -25.72
C ASN A 93 28.53 -1.13 -26.50
N PRO A 94 28.96 -0.05 -25.83
CA PRO A 94 29.63 1.07 -26.50
C PRO A 94 31.09 0.77 -26.91
N ASN A 95 31.55 -0.49 -26.87
CA ASN A 95 32.93 -0.86 -27.22
C ASN A 95 33.01 -2.02 -28.23
N GLU A 96 32.42 -1.86 -29.42
CA GLU A 96 32.95 -2.48 -30.64
C GLU A 96 33.50 -1.40 -31.58
N VAL A 97 34.75 -1.61 -31.98
CA VAL A 97 35.69 -0.65 -32.56
C VAL A 97 35.75 -0.86 -34.08
N THR A 98 35.69 0.22 -34.87
CA THR A 98 36.59 0.49 -36.01
C THR A 98 36.54 1.98 -36.33
#